data_AF-A0A934GRS8-F1
#
_entry.id   AF-A0A934GRS8-F1
#
_cell.length_a   1.000
_cell.length_b   1.000
_cell.length_c   1.000
_cell.angle_alpha   90.00
_cell.angle_beta   90.00
_cell.angle_gamma   90.00
#
_symmetry.space_group_name_H-M   'P 1'
#
loop_
_entity.id
_entity.type
_entity.pdbx_description
1 polymer ?
#
loop_
_entity_poly.entity_id
_entity_poly.type
_entity_poly.pdbx_seq_one_letter_code
_entity_poly.pdbx_strand_id
1 'polypeptide(L)'
;MMPRVGWLTDIHLNFLSLALVGEFVEELSHQQVDAWLISGDIGESNNLVTYLKIMVSRLPQPIYFVLGNHDFYWGSIKSVRDEIQALCQYHPNLHYLSAAEWIELTPTVGLVGHDGWADLQFGNFATSDVMMNDYVLIQELVNQSKAGLPRETGWLANEAAYHFRRVLPQALARFPHVLAVTHVPPFQEACWHDNQISDDNWLPHFTCKAVGDVLRETMLAHPNQQLTVLCGHTHGKGEAQILPNLQVLTGGAEYGNPTLQQVFDFTPR
;
A
#
# COMPACT_ATOMS: atom_id res chain seq x y z
N MET A 1 -7.48 -17.10 -13.56
CA MET A 1 -8.44 -16.09 -13.08
C MET A 1 -8.40 -16.14 -11.56
N MET A 2 -8.41 -14.98 -10.92
CA MET A 2 -8.35 -14.81 -9.46
C MET A 2 -9.55 -13.97 -9.01
N PRO A 3 -10.79 -14.51 -9.10
CA PRO A 3 -11.98 -13.74 -8.78
C PRO A 3 -12.10 -13.40 -7.29
N ARG A 4 -11.59 -14.22 -6.38
CA ARG A 4 -11.67 -13.96 -4.94
C ARG A 4 -10.31 -13.50 -4.41
N VAL A 5 -10.24 -12.27 -3.90
CA VAL A 5 -8.98 -11.65 -3.52
C VAL A 5 -9.05 -11.18 -2.07
N GLY A 6 -8.22 -11.75 -1.20
CA GLY A 6 -8.09 -11.33 0.20
C GLY A 6 -7.15 -10.13 0.33
N TRP A 7 -7.53 -9.12 1.12
CA TRP A 7 -6.73 -7.91 1.30
C TRP A 7 -6.28 -7.72 2.76
N LEU A 8 -4.99 -7.46 2.92
CA LEU A 8 -4.29 -7.17 4.17
C LEU A 8 -3.64 -5.79 4.08
N THR A 9 -3.47 -5.14 5.22
CA THR A 9 -2.67 -3.92 5.37
C THR A 9 -2.17 -3.83 6.80
N ASP A 10 -1.01 -3.22 7.02
CA ASP A 10 -0.53 -2.87 8.36
C ASP A 10 -0.58 -4.07 9.32
N ILE A 11 -0.12 -5.22 8.82
CA ILE A 11 -0.15 -6.48 9.58
C ILE A 11 0.99 -6.54 10.60
N HIS A 12 2.02 -5.70 10.47
CA HIS A 12 3.00 -5.41 11.53
C HIS A 12 3.49 -6.67 12.26
N LEU A 13 3.92 -7.67 11.50
CA LEU A 13 4.26 -9.00 12.02
C LEU A 13 5.47 -8.97 12.98
N ASN A 14 6.25 -7.88 12.97
CA ASN A 14 7.30 -7.57 13.93
C ASN A 14 6.80 -7.44 15.38
N PHE A 15 5.51 -7.17 15.59
CA PHE A 15 4.90 -7.16 16.93
C PHE A 15 4.48 -8.55 17.42
N LEU A 16 4.61 -9.58 16.58
CA LEU A 16 4.27 -10.96 16.91
C LEU A 16 5.52 -11.83 17.10
N SER A 17 5.40 -12.83 17.97
CA SER A 17 6.35 -13.95 17.97
C SER A 17 6.20 -14.79 16.70
N LEU A 18 7.25 -15.48 16.27
CA LEU A 18 7.17 -16.36 15.08
C LEU A 18 6.08 -17.45 15.18
N ALA A 19 5.74 -17.89 16.40
CA ALA A 19 4.64 -18.82 16.61
C ALA A 19 3.29 -18.17 16.25
N LEU A 20 3.05 -16.95 16.75
CA LEU A 20 1.82 -16.18 16.47
C LEU A 20 1.73 -15.75 15.00
N VAL A 21 2.85 -15.38 14.36
CA VAL A 21 2.90 -15.18 12.90
C VAL A 21 2.45 -16.45 12.18
N GLY A 22 2.91 -17.60 12.66
CA GLY A 22 2.53 -18.88 12.10
C GLY A 22 1.03 -19.18 12.24
N GLU A 23 0.45 -18.90 13.40
CA GLU A 23 -0.99 -19.07 13.66
C GLU A 23 -1.83 -18.14 12.77
N PHE A 24 -1.44 -16.87 12.64
CA PHE A 24 -2.11 -15.92 11.75
C PHE A 24 -2.08 -16.37 10.28
N VAL A 25 -0.92 -16.81 9.78
CA VAL A 25 -0.80 -17.30 8.40
C VAL A 25 -1.60 -18.59 8.19
N GLU A 26 -1.70 -19.46 9.20
CA GLU A 26 -2.55 -20.66 9.14
C GLU A 26 -4.05 -20.27 9.05
N GLU A 27 -4.48 -19.28 9.83
CA GLU A 27 -5.85 -18.74 9.76
C GLU A 27 -6.17 -18.20 8.36
N LEU A 28 -5.25 -17.46 7.75
CA LEU A 28 -5.38 -17.00 6.37
C LEU A 28 -5.51 -18.17 5.38
N SER A 29 -4.79 -19.26 5.61
CA SER A 29 -4.82 -20.44 4.73
C SER A 29 -6.21 -21.10 4.64
N HIS A 30 -7.07 -20.90 5.65
CA HIS A 30 -8.45 -21.39 5.68
C HIS A 30 -9.42 -20.52 4.87
N GLN A 31 -8.97 -19.35 4.39
CA GLN A 31 -9.79 -18.46 3.58
C GLN A 31 -9.85 -18.95 2.13
N GLN A 32 -11.06 -18.96 1.56
CA GLN A 32 -11.28 -19.34 0.17
C GLN A 32 -11.00 -18.16 -0.76
N VAL A 33 -9.73 -17.86 -0.98
CA VAL A 33 -9.26 -16.84 -1.91
C VAL A 33 -8.33 -17.44 -2.97
N ASP A 34 -8.26 -16.76 -4.11
CA ASP A 34 -7.41 -17.11 -5.25
C ASP A 34 -6.11 -16.29 -5.29
N ALA A 35 -6.07 -15.16 -4.58
CA ALA A 35 -4.91 -14.29 -4.45
C ALA A 35 -4.96 -13.48 -3.15
N TRP A 36 -3.79 -13.01 -2.71
CA TRP A 36 -3.63 -12.09 -1.60
C TRP A 36 -3.10 -10.73 -2.06
N LEU A 37 -3.63 -9.65 -1.51
CA LEU A 37 -3.11 -8.29 -1.64
C LEU A 37 -2.61 -7.80 -0.28
N ILE A 38 -1.44 -7.17 -0.24
CA ILE A 38 -0.93 -6.51 0.96
C ILE A 38 -0.55 -5.06 0.64
N SER A 39 -1.22 -4.09 1.26
CA SER A 39 -0.96 -2.66 1.04
C SER A 39 0.10 -2.08 1.99
N GLY A 40 1.19 -2.82 2.22
CA GLY A 40 2.33 -2.36 3.02
C GLY A 40 2.27 -2.68 4.50
N ASP A 41 3.35 -2.33 5.18
CA ASP A 41 3.60 -2.51 6.61
C ASP A 41 3.44 -3.97 7.06
N ILE A 42 4.27 -4.82 6.46
CA ILE A 42 4.33 -6.26 6.73
C ILE A 42 5.21 -6.53 7.95
N GLY A 43 6.34 -5.83 8.04
CA GLY A 43 7.31 -5.92 9.13
C GLY A 43 8.29 -4.77 9.10
N GLU A 44 9.58 -5.07 9.32
CA GLU A 44 10.69 -4.12 9.24
C GLU A 44 11.81 -4.69 8.36
N SER A 45 12.75 -3.84 7.93
CA SER A 45 13.78 -4.24 6.94
C SER A 45 14.55 -5.51 7.33
N ASN A 46 14.79 -5.73 8.61
CA ASN A 46 15.56 -6.88 9.13
C ASN A 46 14.77 -8.20 9.20
N ASN A 47 13.44 -8.17 9.09
CA ASN A 47 12.57 -9.34 9.28
C ASN A 47 11.55 -9.55 8.15
N LEU A 48 11.33 -8.54 7.31
CA LEU A 48 10.41 -8.55 6.16
C LEU A 48 10.57 -9.79 5.28
N VAL A 49 11.79 -10.10 4.86
CA VAL A 49 12.08 -11.29 4.02
C VAL A 49 11.69 -12.59 4.73
N THR A 50 11.89 -12.66 6.04
CA THR A 50 11.53 -13.84 6.84
C THR A 50 10.02 -14.02 6.84
N TYR A 51 9.25 -12.94 7.05
CA TYR A 51 7.79 -13.01 7.05
C TYR A 51 7.21 -13.37 5.69
N LEU A 52 7.69 -12.75 4.61
CA LEU A 52 7.26 -13.10 3.25
C LEU A 52 7.56 -14.57 2.91
N LYS A 53 8.69 -15.12 3.37
CA LYS A 53 9.01 -16.55 3.23
C LYS A 53 8.04 -17.44 4.02
N ILE A 54 7.67 -17.06 5.24
CA ILE A 54 6.66 -17.79 6.03
C ILE A 54 5.32 -17.78 5.29
N MET A 55 4.87 -16.62 4.81
CA MET A 55 3.61 -16.48 4.08
C MET A 55 3.59 -17.34 2.82
N VAL A 56 4.57 -17.20 1.92
CA VAL A 56 4.61 -17.98 0.66
C VAL A 56 4.82 -19.48 0.87
N SER A 57 5.33 -19.90 2.03
CA SER A 57 5.46 -21.33 2.37
C SER A 57 4.14 -22.00 2.77
N ARG A 58 3.13 -21.22 3.15
CA ARG A 58 1.84 -21.70 3.69
C ARG A 58 0.64 -21.25 2.87
N LEU A 59 0.77 -20.14 2.15
CA LEU A 59 -0.25 -19.61 1.24
C LEU A 59 0.12 -20.00 -0.19
N PRO A 60 -0.54 -21.02 -0.79
CA PRO A 60 -0.21 -21.47 -2.14
C PRO A 60 -0.62 -20.47 -3.23
N GLN A 61 -1.51 -19.52 -2.92
CA GLN A 61 -1.96 -18.48 -3.83
C GLN A 61 -0.86 -17.42 -4.07
N PRO A 62 -0.87 -16.75 -5.24
CA PRO A 62 -0.03 -15.58 -5.46
C PRO A 62 -0.33 -14.46 -4.46
N ILE A 63 0.73 -13.83 -3.96
CA ILE A 63 0.70 -12.71 -3.03
C ILE A 63 1.25 -11.49 -3.77
N TYR A 64 0.38 -10.51 -4.01
CA TYR A 64 0.75 -9.22 -4.58
C TYR A 64 0.85 -8.21 -3.46
N PHE A 65 1.93 -7.44 -3.42
CA PHE A 65 2.15 -6.51 -2.32
C PHE A 65 2.91 -5.26 -2.75
N VAL A 66 2.70 -4.21 -1.98
CA VAL A 66 3.58 -3.03 -1.93
C VAL A 66 4.20 -2.97 -0.54
N LEU A 67 5.23 -2.15 -0.37
CA LEU A 67 5.86 -1.93 0.94
C LEU A 67 5.31 -0.65 1.58
N GLY A 68 5.22 -0.65 2.90
CA GLY A 68 4.93 0.53 3.71
C GLY A 68 6.19 1.13 4.33
N ASN A 69 6.04 2.16 5.14
CA ASN A 69 7.19 2.84 5.76
C ASN A 69 7.89 1.96 6.80
N HIS A 70 7.16 1.15 7.55
CA HIS A 70 7.77 0.25 8.54
C HIS A 70 8.67 -0.79 7.89
N ASP A 71 8.29 -1.28 6.70
CA ASP A 71 9.09 -2.25 5.94
C ASP A 71 10.50 -1.72 5.61
N PHE A 72 10.71 -0.40 5.66
CA PHE A 72 12.00 0.27 5.46
C PHE A 72 12.72 0.66 6.76
N TYR A 73 12.10 0.53 7.93
CA TYR A 73 12.74 0.89 9.20
C TYR A 73 14.03 0.10 9.43
N TRP A 74 15.06 0.81 9.89
CA TRP A 74 16.43 0.34 10.10
C TRP A 74 17.21 -0.01 8.82
N GLY A 75 16.64 0.33 7.66
CA GLY A 75 17.21 0.02 6.35
C GLY A 75 17.28 1.24 5.42
N SER A 76 17.79 0.98 4.22
CA SER A 76 17.72 1.89 3.08
C SER A 76 16.59 1.45 2.16
N ILE A 77 15.80 2.40 1.67
CA ILE A 77 14.74 2.17 0.68
C ILE A 77 15.28 1.40 -0.51
N LYS A 78 16.44 1.82 -1.05
CA LYS A 78 17.06 1.14 -2.19
C LYS A 78 17.40 -0.32 -1.85
N SER A 79 18.11 -0.54 -0.75
CA SER A 79 18.59 -1.87 -0.37
C SER A 79 17.43 -2.84 -0.11
N VAL A 80 16.38 -2.39 0.59
CA VAL A 80 15.19 -3.20 0.86
C VAL A 80 14.46 -3.54 -0.43
N ARG A 81 14.26 -2.58 -1.34
CA ARG A 81 13.64 -2.85 -2.65
C ARG A 81 14.44 -3.84 -3.49
N ASP A 82 15.76 -3.73 -3.52
CA ASP A 82 16.63 -4.67 -4.23
C ASP A 82 16.50 -6.09 -3.65
N GLU A 83 16.46 -6.23 -2.33
CA GLU A 83 16.30 -7.51 -1.64
C GLU A 83 14.92 -8.14 -1.92
N ILE A 84 13.86 -7.33 -1.90
CA ILE A 84 12.50 -7.79 -2.23
C ILE A 84 12.37 -8.20 -3.70
N GLN A 85 12.96 -7.45 -4.62
CA GLN A 85 12.99 -7.86 -6.02
C GLN A 85 13.73 -9.19 -6.20
N ALA A 86 14.88 -9.37 -5.53
CA ALA A 86 15.59 -10.64 -5.55
C ALA A 86 14.73 -11.77 -4.97
N LEU A 87 14.05 -11.55 -3.84
CA LEU A 87 13.15 -12.53 -3.23
C LEU A 87 12.04 -12.97 -4.18
N CYS A 88 11.39 -12.03 -4.87
CA CYS A 88 10.33 -12.32 -5.85
C CYS A 88 10.86 -13.09 -7.07
N GLN A 89 12.13 -12.94 -7.44
CA GLN A 89 12.76 -13.77 -8.48
C GLN A 89 12.95 -15.23 -8.02
N TYR A 90 13.21 -15.47 -6.72
CA TYR A 90 13.33 -16.81 -6.16
C TYR A 90 11.98 -17.48 -5.86
N HIS A 91 10.94 -16.69 -5.53
CA HIS A 91 9.61 -17.18 -5.18
C HIS A 91 8.57 -16.65 -6.18
N PRO A 92 8.18 -17.45 -7.20
CA PRO A 92 7.31 -16.98 -8.28
C PRO A 92 5.87 -16.63 -7.85
N ASN A 93 5.48 -17.01 -6.63
CA ASN A 93 4.19 -16.64 -6.03
C ASN A 93 4.24 -15.28 -5.31
N LEU A 94 5.41 -14.66 -5.17
CA LEU A 94 5.55 -13.31 -4.61
C LEU A 94 5.65 -12.29 -5.73
N HIS A 95 4.80 -11.27 -5.70
CA HIS A 95 4.72 -10.25 -6.73
C HIS A 95 4.79 -8.86 -6.11
N TYR A 96 5.94 -8.23 -6.23
CA TYR A 96 6.14 -6.86 -5.75
C TYR A 96 5.61 -5.85 -6.78
N LEU A 97 4.50 -5.18 -6.44
CA LEU A 97 3.72 -4.37 -7.39
C LEU A 97 4.46 -3.11 -7.84
N SER A 98 5.27 -2.49 -6.99
CA SER A 98 6.06 -1.29 -7.34
C SER A 98 7.05 -1.55 -8.49
N ALA A 99 7.43 -2.82 -8.70
CA ALA A 99 8.28 -3.26 -9.81
C ALA A 99 7.49 -3.86 -10.99
N ALA A 100 6.16 -3.93 -10.92
CA ALA A 100 5.30 -4.46 -11.95
C ALA A 100 4.72 -3.34 -12.84
N GLU A 101 4.03 -3.71 -13.92
CA GLU A 101 3.19 -2.77 -14.65
C GLU A 101 1.74 -2.88 -14.15
N TRP A 102 0.90 -3.59 -14.88
CA TRP A 102 -0.42 -3.99 -14.46
C TRP A 102 -0.53 -5.52 -14.51
N ILE A 103 -1.40 -6.07 -13.69
CA ILE A 103 -1.62 -7.51 -13.56
C ILE A 103 -3.10 -7.78 -13.82
N GLU A 104 -3.39 -8.81 -14.62
CA GLU A 104 -4.76 -9.28 -14.82
C GLU A 104 -5.18 -10.17 -13.64
N LEU A 105 -6.17 -9.73 -12.86
CA LEU A 105 -6.81 -10.58 -11.85
C LEU A 105 -7.89 -11.45 -12.51
N THR A 106 -8.74 -10.82 -13.30
CA THR A 106 -9.76 -11.46 -14.15
C THR A 106 -9.80 -10.74 -15.50
N PRO A 107 -10.50 -11.29 -16.52
CA PRO A 107 -10.66 -10.59 -17.80
C PRO A 107 -11.28 -9.20 -17.69
N THR A 108 -11.93 -8.87 -16.57
CA THR A 108 -12.59 -7.57 -16.33
C THR A 108 -11.97 -6.76 -15.19
N VAL A 109 -10.99 -7.30 -14.47
CA VAL A 109 -10.38 -6.65 -13.31
C VAL A 109 -8.85 -6.65 -13.42
N GLY A 110 -8.28 -5.45 -13.47
CA GLY A 110 -6.84 -5.23 -13.42
C GLY A 110 -6.35 -4.87 -12.02
N LEU A 111 -5.04 -5.00 -11.81
CA LEU A 111 -4.34 -4.61 -10.59
C LEU A 111 -3.11 -3.77 -10.95
N VAL A 112 -2.92 -2.66 -10.25
CA VAL A 112 -1.71 -1.83 -10.27
C VAL A 112 -1.31 -1.51 -8.84
N GLY A 113 -0.04 -1.17 -8.59
CA GLY A 113 0.33 -0.72 -7.26
C GLY A 113 1.73 -0.14 -7.18
N HIS A 114 1.95 0.64 -6.13
CA HIS A 114 3.24 1.21 -5.80
C HIS A 114 3.29 1.49 -4.29
N ASP A 115 4.45 1.40 -3.64
CA ASP A 115 4.64 1.66 -2.20
C ASP A 115 3.90 2.93 -1.75
N GLY A 116 4.19 4.04 -2.45
CA GLY A 116 3.63 5.34 -2.10
C GLY A 116 4.39 5.95 -0.93
N TRP A 117 4.28 7.27 -0.76
CA TRP A 117 4.91 7.98 0.34
C TRP A 117 4.20 9.29 0.62
N ALA A 118 4.11 9.71 1.88
CA ALA A 118 3.53 10.99 2.22
C ALA A 118 4.40 12.14 1.70
N ASP A 119 3.78 13.19 1.16
CA ASP A 119 4.50 14.19 0.35
C ASP A 119 4.50 15.59 0.95
N LEU A 120 3.95 15.74 2.15
CA LEU A 120 3.90 16.99 2.91
C LEU A 120 3.06 18.11 2.24
N GLN A 121 2.30 17.80 1.18
CA GLN A 121 1.57 18.82 0.40
C GLN A 121 0.14 19.08 0.89
N PHE A 122 -0.45 18.17 1.67
CA PHE A 122 -1.69 18.41 2.40
C PHE A 122 -1.43 18.88 3.82
N GLY A 123 -2.42 19.52 4.44
CA GLY A 123 -2.31 20.12 5.77
C GLY A 123 -1.34 21.30 5.82
N ASN A 124 -0.71 21.51 6.97
CA ASN A 124 0.20 22.62 7.21
C ASN A 124 1.56 22.14 7.76
N PHE A 125 2.38 21.56 6.89
CA PHE A 125 3.72 21.10 7.24
C PHE A 125 4.60 22.18 7.88
N ALA A 126 4.47 23.43 7.43
CA ALA A 126 5.28 24.54 7.93
C ALA A 126 5.13 24.72 9.45
N THR A 127 3.92 24.57 9.96
CA THR A 127 3.63 24.65 11.41
C THR A 127 3.56 23.30 12.09
N SER A 128 3.58 22.18 11.35
CA SER A 128 3.47 20.84 11.94
C SER A 128 4.62 20.54 12.91
N ASP A 129 4.28 19.97 14.05
CA ASP A 129 5.23 19.50 15.07
C ASP A 129 5.37 17.96 15.10
N VAL A 130 4.72 17.27 14.17
CA VAL A 130 4.78 15.81 14.04
C VAL A 130 6.19 15.38 13.64
N MET A 131 6.73 14.42 14.40
CA MET A 131 8.00 13.75 14.10
C MET A 131 7.74 12.26 13.90
N MET A 132 7.73 11.82 12.65
CA MET A 132 7.56 10.42 12.29
C MET A 132 8.83 9.62 12.56
N ASN A 133 8.66 8.35 12.92
CA ASN A 133 9.76 7.39 13.01
C ASN A 133 10.48 7.23 11.67
N ASP A 134 9.79 7.42 10.54
CA ASP A 134 10.35 7.48 9.20
C ASP A 134 11.62 8.34 9.13
N TYR A 135 11.59 9.51 9.77
CA TYR A 135 12.68 10.51 9.74
C TYR A 135 13.83 10.17 10.69
N VAL A 136 13.73 9.07 11.42
CA VAL A 136 14.71 8.59 12.40
C VAL A 136 15.24 7.22 12.02
N LEU A 137 14.42 6.38 11.39
CA LEU A 137 14.71 4.96 11.18
C LEU A 137 15.04 4.61 9.72
N ILE A 138 14.74 5.47 8.75
CA ILE A 138 14.96 5.19 7.32
C ILE A 138 16.17 5.96 6.83
N GLN A 139 17.16 5.26 6.29
CA GLN A 139 18.48 5.80 5.97
C GLN A 139 18.45 7.04 5.06
N GLU A 140 17.52 7.10 4.10
CA GLU A 140 17.36 8.24 3.19
C GLU A 140 16.77 9.48 3.87
N LEU A 141 16.02 9.28 4.96
CA LEU A 141 15.27 10.33 5.66
C LEU A 141 15.92 10.78 6.98
N VAL A 142 16.86 10.00 7.53
CA VAL A 142 17.55 10.37 8.76
C VAL A 142 18.36 11.65 8.60
N ASN A 143 18.46 12.43 9.68
CA ASN A 143 19.24 13.68 9.76
C ASN A 143 18.81 14.77 8.77
N GLN A 144 17.64 14.65 8.14
CA GLN A 144 17.09 15.72 7.32
C GLN A 144 16.59 16.85 8.20
N SER A 145 16.89 18.09 7.81
CA SER A 145 16.25 19.26 8.43
C SER A 145 14.79 19.35 8.01
N LYS A 146 13.97 20.10 8.76
CA LYS A 146 12.58 20.40 8.36
C LYS A 146 12.49 21.00 6.95
N ALA A 147 13.49 21.78 6.53
CA ALA A 147 13.56 22.34 5.17
C ALA A 147 14.04 21.32 4.10
N GLY A 148 14.74 20.26 4.50
CA GLY A 148 15.23 19.20 3.61
C GLY A 148 14.18 18.10 3.35
N LEU A 149 13.35 17.78 4.34
CA LEU A 149 12.33 16.73 4.24
C LEU A 149 11.46 16.80 2.98
N PRO A 150 10.91 17.97 2.57
CA PRO A 150 10.08 18.06 1.37
C PRO A 150 10.77 17.61 0.08
N ARG A 151 12.10 17.75 0.00
CA ARG A 151 12.86 17.28 -1.17
C ARG A 151 12.90 15.77 -1.22
N GLU A 152 13.21 15.12 -0.10
CA GLU A 152 13.39 13.66 -0.04
C GLU A 152 12.04 12.94 -0.13
N THR A 153 11.04 13.36 0.65
CA THR A 153 9.69 12.78 0.57
C THR A 153 9.01 13.10 -0.76
N GLY A 154 9.23 14.30 -1.30
CA GLY A 154 8.76 14.69 -2.62
C GLY A 154 9.34 13.82 -3.74
N TRP A 155 10.59 13.37 -3.63
CA TRP A 155 11.17 12.42 -4.60
C TRP A 155 10.44 11.08 -4.59
N LEU A 156 10.18 10.52 -3.41
CA LEU A 156 9.47 9.25 -3.24
C LEU A 156 8.02 9.33 -3.73
N ALA A 157 7.32 10.42 -3.39
CA ALA A 157 5.95 10.66 -3.83
C ALA A 157 5.85 10.85 -5.35
N ASN A 158 6.80 11.58 -5.95
CA ASN A 158 6.83 11.78 -7.39
C ASN A 158 7.19 10.51 -8.16
N GLU A 159 8.02 9.63 -7.60
CA GLU A 159 8.28 8.30 -8.16
C GLU A 159 6.98 7.48 -8.24
N ALA A 160 6.22 7.42 -7.14
CA ALA A 160 4.93 6.73 -7.10
C ALA A 160 3.92 7.34 -8.08
N ALA A 161 3.80 8.67 -8.09
CA ALA A 161 2.90 9.39 -8.98
C ALA A 161 3.27 9.15 -10.46
N TYR A 162 4.56 9.15 -10.80
CA TYR A 162 5.04 8.84 -12.14
C TYR A 162 4.70 7.40 -12.55
N HIS A 163 4.90 6.44 -11.65
CA HIS A 163 4.53 5.05 -11.88
C HIS A 163 3.04 4.92 -12.21
N PHE A 164 2.16 5.44 -11.36
CA PHE A 164 0.70 5.38 -11.59
C PHE A 164 0.29 6.08 -12.88
N ARG A 165 0.86 7.26 -13.18
CA ARG A 165 0.58 8.01 -14.42
C ARG A 165 0.91 7.19 -15.66
N ARG A 166 1.91 6.32 -15.58
CA ARG A 166 2.32 5.44 -16.67
C ARG A 166 1.45 4.19 -16.78
N VAL A 167 1.16 3.50 -15.67
CA VAL A 167 0.55 2.16 -15.71
C VAL A 167 -0.97 2.17 -15.66
N LEU A 168 -1.58 3.11 -14.94
CA LEU A 168 -3.02 3.12 -14.71
C LEU A 168 -3.83 3.32 -16.01
N PRO A 169 -3.49 4.26 -16.91
CA PRO A 169 -4.22 4.39 -18.19
C PRO A 169 -4.16 3.12 -19.04
N GLN A 170 -3.03 2.39 -18.99
CA GLN A 170 -2.88 1.15 -19.75
C GLN A 170 -3.75 0.03 -19.18
N ALA A 171 -3.86 -0.06 -17.86
CA ALA A 171 -4.77 -0.99 -17.19
C ALA A 171 -6.23 -0.66 -17.53
N LEU A 172 -6.64 0.62 -17.43
CA LEU A 172 -8.01 1.07 -17.72
C LEU A 172 -8.42 0.90 -19.20
N ALA A 173 -7.46 0.88 -20.12
CA ALA A 173 -7.71 0.55 -21.53
C ALA A 173 -8.10 -0.94 -21.74
N ARG A 174 -7.74 -1.82 -20.79
CA ARG A 174 -8.00 -3.26 -20.84
C ARG A 174 -9.14 -3.69 -19.93
N PHE A 175 -9.20 -3.13 -18.74
CA PHE A 175 -10.10 -3.59 -17.68
C PHE A 175 -11.12 -2.52 -17.33
N PRO A 176 -12.42 -2.84 -17.32
CA PRO A 176 -13.45 -1.91 -16.86
C PRO A 176 -13.32 -1.57 -15.37
N HIS A 177 -12.69 -2.41 -14.56
CA HIS A 177 -12.38 -2.13 -13.16
C HIS A 177 -10.89 -2.37 -12.89
N VAL A 178 -10.24 -1.45 -12.18
CA VAL A 178 -8.86 -1.61 -11.71
C VAL A 178 -8.83 -1.46 -10.19
N LEU A 179 -8.09 -2.34 -9.52
CA LEU A 179 -7.64 -2.15 -8.14
C LEU A 179 -6.27 -1.46 -8.16
N ALA A 180 -6.12 -0.38 -7.40
CA ALA A 180 -4.84 0.27 -7.17
C ALA A 180 -4.41 0.09 -5.71
N VAL A 181 -3.22 -0.46 -5.48
CA VAL A 181 -2.68 -0.71 -4.14
C VAL A 181 -1.57 0.29 -3.86
N THR A 182 -1.69 1.04 -2.76
CA THR A 182 -0.67 1.97 -2.26
C THR A 182 -0.69 1.97 -0.75
N HIS A 183 0.44 2.12 -0.08
CA HIS A 183 0.43 2.11 1.38
C HIS A 183 -0.17 3.40 1.96
N VAL A 184 0.36 4.55 1.55
CA VAL A 184 -0.08 5.86 2.04
C VAL A 184 -1.39 6.28 1.35
N PRO A 185 -2.42 6.73 2.10
CA PRO A 185 -3.65 7.29 1.54
C PRO A 185 -3.37 8.41 0.53
N PRO A 186 -3.96 8.39 -0.68
CA PRO A 186 -3.70 9.41 -1.68
C PRO A 186 -4.60 10.65 -1.56
N PHE A 187 -5.59 10.64 -0.67
CA PHE A 187 -6.58 11.71 -0.50
C PHE A 187 -6.80 12.03 0.97
N GLN A 188 -7.00 13.30 1.32
CA GLN A 188 -7.32 13.72 2.68
C GLN A 188 -8.59 13.01 3.20
N GLU A 189 -9.58 12.80 2.34
CA GLU A 189 -10.85 12.16 2.68
C GLU A 189 -10.69 10.68 3.06
N ALA A 190 -9.55 10.07 2.69
CA ALA A 190 -9.19 8.70 3.00
C ALA A 190 -8.14 8.58 4.13
N CYS A 191 -7.68 9.70 4.69
CA CYS A 191 -6.68 9.73 5.76
C CYS A 191 -7.36 9.59 7.12
N TRP A 192 -7.83 8.39 7.46
CA TRP A 192 -8.62 8.12 8.66
C TRP A 192 -7.75 7.71 9.85
N HIS A 193 -7.98 8.31 11.02
CA HIS A 193 -7.40 7.91 12.30
C HIS A 193 -8.39 8.22 13.42
N ASP A 194 -8.56 7.32 14.40
CA ASP A 194 -9.50 7.50 15.52
C ASP A 194 -10.95 7.90 15.10
N ASN A 195 -11.47 7.27 14.04
CA ASN A 195 -12.80 7.51 13.46
C ASN A 195 -13.01 8.93 12.88
N GLN A 196 -11.94 9.65 12.60
CA GLN A 196 -11.98 10.99 12.02
C GLN A 196 -10.89 11.14 10.94
N ILE A 197 -11.04 12.12 10.07
CA ILE A 197 -10.00 12.48 9.10
C ILE A 197 -8.87 13.17 9.88
N SER A 198 -7.61 12.81 9.59
CA SER A 198 -6.43 13.45 10.17
C SER A 198 -6.47 14.97 9.96
N ASP A 199 -6.01 15.72 10.94
CA ASP A 199 -6.02 17.18 10.88
C ASP A 199 -4.82 17.75 10.08
N ASP A 200 -4.77 19.08 9.96
CA ASP A 200 -3.70 19.79 9.25
C ASP A 200 -2.29 19.54 9.84
N ASN A 201 -2.18 19.07 11.08
CA ASN A 201 -0.90 18.75 11.70
C ASN A 201 -0.35 17.41 11.19
N TRP A 202 -1.23 16.43 11.00
CA TRP A 202 -0.90 15.04 10.65
C TRP A 202 -0.98 14.73 9.15
N LEU A 203 -1.92 15.35 8.42
CA LEU A 203 -2.09 15.19 6.97
C LEU A 203 -0.80 15.27 6.15
N PRO A 204 0.17 16.17 6.44
CA PRO A 204 1.40 16.22 5.68
C PRO A 204 2.14 14.88 5.65
N HIS A 205 2.10 14.15 6.76
CA HIS A 205 2.86 12.93 7.02
C HIS A 205 2.11 11.65 6.69
N PHE A 206 0.79 11.76 6.46
CA PHE A 206 -0.10 10.61 6.29
C PHE A 206 -0.78 10.55 4.93
N THR A 207 -0.60 11.54 4.07
CA THR A 207 -1.25 11.57 2.74
C THR A 207 -0.26 11.86 1.61
N CYS A 208 -0.51 11.29 0.43
CA CYS A 208 0.26 11.54 -0.78
C CYS A 208 -0.58 12.30 -1.82
N LYS A 209 -0.50 13.63 -1.83
CA LYS A 209 -1.24 14.46 -2.80
C LYS A 209 -0.84 14.17 -4.24
N ALA A 210 0.46 13.97 -4.50
CA ALA A 210 0.99 13.72 -5.84
C ALA A 210 0.35 12.49 -6.50
N VAL A 211 0.17 11.41 -5.74
CA VAL A 211 -0.54 10.21 -6.22
C VAL A 211 -2.03 10.52 -6.38
N GLY A 212 -2.67 11.14 -5.39
CA GLY A 212 -4.09 11.50 -5.47
C GLY A 212 -4.46 12.33 -6.68
N ASP A 213 -3.64 13.32 -7.02
CA ASP A 213 -3.84 14.15 -8.21
C ASP A 213 -3.77 13.30 -9.50
N VAL A 214 -2.78 12.43 -9.64
CA VAL A 214 -2.65 11.53 -10.79
C VAL A 214 -3.86 10.59 -10.92
N LEU A 215 -4.31 9.99 -9.81
CA LEU A 215 -5.45 9.08 -9.82
C LEU A 215 -6.73 9.84 -10.20
N ARG A 216 -6.96 11.01 -9.62
CA ARG A 216 -8.14 11.85 -9.91
C ARG A 216 -8.15 12.32 -11.37
N GLU A 217 -7.04 12.87 -11.86
CA GLU A 217 -6.88 13.30 -13.25
C GLU A 217 -7.15 12.15 -14.23
N THR A 218 -6.58 10.98 -13.94
CA THR A 218 -6.75 9.80 -14.80
C THR A 218 -8.21 9.34 -14.83
N MET A 219 -8.89 9.28 -13.68
CA MET A 219 -10.27 8.79 -13.62
C MET A 219 -11.29 9.79 -14.17
N LEU A 220 -11.01 11.10 -14.13
CA LEU A 220 -11.80 12.10 -14.86
C LEU A 220 -11.74 11.88 -16.38
N ALA A 221 -10.61 11.41 -16.91
CA ALA A 221 -10.45 11.08 -18.33
C ALA A 221 -11.06 9.71 -18.71
N HIS A 222 -11.43 8.88 -17.73
CA HIS A 222 -11.95 7.51 -17.90
C HIS A 222 -13.28 7.31 -17.16
N PRO A 223 -14.33 8.10 -17.47
CA PRO A 223 -15.58 8.12 -16.69
C PRO A 223 -16.38 6.81 -16.74
N ASN A 224 -16.08 5.91 -17.69
CA ASN A 224 -16.77 4.64 -17.86
C ASN A 224 -16.05 3.46 -17.18
N GLN A 225 -14.84 3.68 -16.67
CA GLN A 225 -14.06 2.70 -15.92
C GLN A 225 -14.19 2.98 -14.43
N GLN A 226 -13.95 1.96 -13.61
CA GLN A 226 -13.96 2.02 -12.16
C GLN A 226 -12.56 1.85 -11.59
N LEU A 227 -12.25 2.61 -10.53
CA LEU A 227 -11.02 2.47 -9.77
C LEU A 227 -11.34 2.36 -8.28
N THR A 228 -10.86 1.29 -7.66
CA THR A 228 -10.85 1.13 -6.20
C THR A 228 -9.42 1.16 -5.71
N VAL A 229 -9.12 2.11 -4.82
CA VAL A 229 -7.80 2.25 -4.19
C VAL A 229 -7.82 1.54 -2.84
N LEU A 230 -6.82 0.73 -2.56
CA LEU A 230 -6.61 0.03 -1.29
C LEU A 230 -5.36 0.59 -0.61
N CYS A 231 -5.51 1.12 0.59
CA CYS A 231 -4.41 1.71 1.36
C CYS A 231 -4.52 1.48 2.88
N GLY A 232 -3.48 1.89 3.60
CA GLY A 232 -3.31 1.68 5.05
C GLY A 232 -2.65 2.87 5.73
N HIS A 233 -1.55 2.63 6.45
CA HIS A 233 -0.65 3.62 7.09
C HIS A 233 -1.22 4.32 8.33
N THR A 234 -2.45 4.80 8.27
CA THR A 234 -3.04 5.63 9.33
C THR A 234 -3.70 4.86 10.45
N HIS A 235 -3.84 3.53 10.29
CA HIS A 235 -4.44 2.57 11.23
C HIS A 235 -5.93 2.81 11.54
N GLY A 236 -6.52 3.89 11.03
CA GLY A 236 -7.96 4.11 11.06
C GLY A 236 -8.64 3.54 9.83
N LYS A 237 -9.66 2.72 10.06
CA LYS A 237 -10.51 2.21 8.98
C LYS A 237 -11.41 3.31 8.43
N GLY A 238 -11.53 3.40 7.11
CA GLY A 238 -12.44 4.34 6.48
C GLY A 238 -12.66 4.09 5.00
N GLU A 239 -13.63 4.80 4.44
CA GLU A 239 -13.99 4.76 3.02
C GLU A 239 -14.24 6.18 2.53
N ALA A 240 -13.75 6.49 1.33
CA ALA A 240 -13.97 7.77 0.68
C ALA A 240 -14.38 7.59 -0.79
N GLN A 241 -15.51 8.19 -1.17
CA GLN A 241 -15.89 8.34 -2.56
C GLN A 241 -15.35 9.66 -3.10
N ILE A 242 -14.32 9.61 -3.93
CA ILE A 242 -13.63 10.81 -4.44
C ILE A 242 -14.29 11.35 -5.71
N LEU A 243 -14.67 10.44 -6.62
CA LEU A 243 -15.43 10.69 -7.85
C LEU A 243 -16.47 9.58 -8.01
N PRO A 244 -17.51 9.69 -8.87
CA PRO A 244 -18.47 8.61 -9.11
C PRO A 244 -17.86 7.26 -9.53
N ASN A 245 -16.61 7.28 -10.02
CA ASN A 245 -15.87 6.11 -10.47
C ASN A 245 -14.52 5.90 -9.77
N LEU A 246 -14.27 6.60 -8.67
CA LEU A 246 -13.05 6.52 -7.87
C LEU A 246 -13.39 6.42 -6.39
N GLN A 247 -13.15 5.24 -5.82
CA GLN A 247 -13.36 4.92 -4.41
C GLN A 247 -12.02 4.59 -3.76
N VAL A 248 -11.87 4.93 -2.48
CA VAL A 248 -10.70 4.60 -1.66
C VAL A 248 -11.16 3.86 -0.41
N LEU A 249 -10.51 2.75 -0.11
CA LEU A 249 -10.68 1.97 1.10
C LEU A 249 -9.38 2.03 1.90
N THR A 250 -9.48 2.54 3.13
CA THR A 250 -8.37 2.59 4.08
C THR A 250 -8.60 1.50 5.12
N GLY A 251 -7.67 0.56 5.22
CA GLY A 251 -7.73 -0.52 6.20
C GLY A 251 -7.35 -0.03 7.60
N GLY A 252 -8.02 -0.56 8.61
CA GLY A 252 -7.70 -0.27 10.01
C GLY A 252 -6.68 -1.28 10.55
N ALA A 253 -5.93 -0.89 11.58
CA ALA A 253 -4.93 -1.76 12.18
C ALA A 253 -4.77 -1.53 13.68
N GLU A 254 -4.31 -2.56 14.36
CA GLU A 254 -3.92 -2.53 15.77
C GLU A 254 -2.66 -3.39 15.92
N TYR A 255 -1.61 -2.82 16.50
CA TYR A 255 -0.34 -3.54 16.68
C TYR A 255 -0.53 -4.83 17.49
N GLY A 256 0.04 -5.92 16.99
CA GLY A 256 -0.08 -7.25 17.60
C GLY A 256 -1.42 -7.95 17.32
N ASN A 257 -2.30 -7.37 16.51
CA ASN A 257 -3.58 -7.95 16.13
C ASN A 257 -3.80 -7.85 14.60
N PRO A 258 -2.98 -8.52 13.77
CA PRO A 258 -3.16 -8.50 12.32
C PRO A 258 -4.47 -9.15 11.92
N THR A 259 -5.15 -8.57 10.92
CA THR A 259 -6.46 -9.05 10.49
C THR A 259 -6.63 -9.00 8.97
N LEU A 260 -7.50 -9.89 8.46
CA LEU A 260 -8.03 -9.81 7.11
C LEU A 260 -9.00 -8.63 7.00
N GLN A 261 -8.70 -7.66 6.13
CA GLN A 261 -9.52 -6.45 5.98
C GLN A 261 -10.83 -6.76 5.27
N GLN A 262 -10.72 -7.36 4.08
CA GLN A 262 -11.85 -7.67 3.21
C GLN A 262 -11.47 -8.77 2.21
N VAL A 263 -12.47 -9.55 1.78
CA VAL A 263 -12.39 -10.41 0.60
C VAL A 263 -13.23 -9.79 -0.51
N PHE A 264 -12.60 -9.46 -1.63
CA PHE A 264 -13.28 -9.02 -2.84
C PHE A 264 -13.68 -10.23 -3.68
N ASP A 265 -14.89 -10.23 -4.24
CA ASP A 265 -15.38 -11.28 -5.13
C ASP A 265 -15.81 -10.68 -6.48
N PHE A 266 -15.04 -11.01 -7.51
CA PHE A 266 -15.22 -10.59 -8.90
C PHE A 266 -15.75 -11.72 -9.79
N THR A 267 -16.37 -12.75 -9.20
CA THR A 267 -17.01 -13.81 -9.98
C THR A 267 -18.09 -13.20 -10.89
N PRO A 268 -18.06 -13.46 -12.20
CA PRO A 268 -19.12 -13.00 -13.11
C PRO A 268 -20.48 -13.47 -12.59
N ARG A 269 -21.42 -12.54 -12.46
CA ARG A 269 -22.81 -12.85 -12.14
C ARG A 269 -23.55 -13.43 -13.35
#